data_AF-T0ZHH0-F1
#
_entry.id   AF-T0ZHH0-F1
#
_cell.length_a   1.000
_cell.length_b   1.000
_cell.length_c   1.000
_cell.angle_alpha   90.00
_cell.angle_beta   90.00
_cell.angle_gamma   90.00
#
_symmetry.space_group_name_H-M   'P 1'
#
loop_
_entity.id
_entity.type
_entity.pdbx_description
1 polymer ?
#
loop_
_entity_poly.entity_id
_entity_poly.type
_entity_poly.pdbx_seq_one_letter_code
_entity_poly.pdbx_strand_id
1 'polypeptide(L)'
;QAGEALRRTAEELTGHAVRYVVLTHRDYDHVIGAQSFPQAVVISTATTDAVIRRRVGSVLAAGAEELAQAVADMERQVAAAETPALRREREGFLADFRALVGAHATLAPHYPDVLFERSLTLQGPRRRVDVHSFGAVHTESDGVVFLPEEGILFCGDIVQ
;
A
#
# COMPACT_ATOMS: atom_id res chain seq x y z
N GLN A 1 13.72 -3.61 3.81
CA GLN A 1 14.21 -4.69 2.93
C GLN A 1 13.57 -4.69 1.53
N ALA A 2 12.27 -4.97 1.34
CA ALA A 2 11.66 -4.98 -0.01
C ALA A 2 11.51 -3.57 -0.63
N GLY A 3 10.95 -2.60 0.11
CA GLY A 3 10.83 -1.22 -0.37
C GLY A 3 12.17 -0.56 -0.69
N GLU A 4 13.22 -0.84 0.09
CA GLU A 4 14.58 -0.36 -0.17
C GLU A 4 15.19 -0.98 -1.44
N ALA A 5 14.93 -2.27 -1.68
CA ALA A 5 15.33 -2.91 -2.92
C ALA A 5 14.60 -2.27 -4.11
N LEU A 6 13.28 -2.06 -4.01
CA LEU A 6 12.50 -1.37 -5.04
C LEU A 6 13.03 0.04 -5.32
N ARG A 7 13.30 0.84 -4.28
CA ARG A 7 13.88 2.18 -4.44
C ARG A 7 15.22 2.10 -5.18
N ARG A 8 16.16 1.29 -4.68
CA ARG A 8 17.49 1.17 -5.28
C ARG A 8 17.41 0.75 -6.74
N THR A 9 16.62 -0.28 -7.05
CA THR A 9 16.45 -0.74 -8.43
C THR A 9 15.82 0.33 -9.32
N ALA A 10 14.83 1.08 -8.85
CA ALA A 10 14.23 2.17 -9.61
C ALA A 10 15.25 3.30 -9.88
N GLU A 11 16.05 3.68 -8.89
CA GLU A 11 17.08 4.72 -9.01
C GLU A 11 18.23 4.27 -9.91
N GLU A 12 18.67 3.03 -9.82
CA GLU A 12 19.70 2.43 -10.67
C GLU A 12 19.26 2.34 -12.13
N LEU A 13 18.02 1.89 -12.40
CA LEU A 13 17.49 1.75 -13.76
C LEU A 13 17.23 3.09 -14.44
N THR A 14 16.85 4.12 -13.67
CA THR A 14 16.46 5.42 -14.23
C THR A 14 17.56 6.46 -14.16
N GLY A 15 18.56 6.28 -13.28
CA GLY A 15 19.59 7.28 -12.99
C GLY A 15 19.08 8.50 -12.20
N HIS A 16 17.87 8.43 -11.63
CA HIS A 16 17.23 9.54 -10.93
C HIS A 16 16.66 9.09 -9.59
N ALA A 17 16.72 9.96 -8.59
CA ALA A 17 16.04 9.74 -7.32
C ALA A 17 14.51 9.65 -7.53
N VAL A 18 13.85 8.79 -6.75
CA VAL A 18 12.39 8.66 -6.80
C VAL A 18 11.74 9.91 -6.19
N ARG A 19 10.96 10.63 -6.99
CA ARG A 19 10.30 11.88 -6.58
C ARG A 19 8.86 11.70 -6.09
N TYR A 20 8.16 10.69 -6.61
CA TYR A 20 6.75 10.45 -6.29
C TYR A 20 6.54 8.97 -6.01
N VAL A 21 5.73 8.68 -4.99
CA VAL A 21 5.23 7.34 -4.69
C VAL A 21 3.70 7.43 -4.64
N VAL A 22 3.01 6.61 -5.42
CA VAL A 22 1.55 6.55 -5.40
C VAL A 22 1.13 5.30 -4.64
N LEU A 23 0.38 5.49 -3.55
CA LEU A 23 -0.27 4.41 -2.82
C LEU A 23 -1.65 4.19 -3.42
N THR A 24 -1.82 3.07 -4.12
CA THR A 24 -3.04 2.74 -4.87
C THR A 24 -4.21 2.51 -3.90
N HIS A 25 -4.00 1.73 -2.86
CA HIS A 25 -5.00 1.42 -1.86
C HIS A 25 -4.37 1.12 -0.49
N ARG A 26 -5.22 0.81 0.49
CA ARG A 26 -4.91 0.80 1.93
C ARG A 26 -4.25 -0.48 2.46
N ASP A 27 -3.91 -1.44 1.61
CA ASP A 27 -3.33 -2.71 2.05
C ASP A 27 -1.85 -2.63 2.42
N TYR A 28 -1.46 -3.47 3.38
CA TYR A 28 -0.18 -3.30 4.07
C TYR A 28 1.00 -3.46 3.13
N ASP A 29 0.95 -4.46 2.25
CA ASP A 29 1.90 -4.72 1.18
C ASP A 29 2.02 -3.57 0.16
N HIS A 30 1.00 -2.71 0.03
CA HIS A 30 1.04 -1.52 -0.82
C HIS A 30 1.56 -0.26 -0.10
N VAL A 31 1.44 -0.16 1.23
CA VAL A 31 1.64 1.11 1.96
C VAL A 31 2.86 1.14 2.86
N ILE A 32 3.24 0.00 3.45
CA ILE A 32 4.30 -0.02 4.47
C ILE A 32 5.69 0.20 3.85
N GLY A 33 5.85 -0.14 2.57
CA GLY A 33 7.09 0.07 1.83
C GLY A 33 7.44 1.54 1.64
N ALA A 34 6.48 2.45 1.77
CA ALA A 34 6.65 3.90 1.56
C ALA A 34 7.71 4.52 2.48
N GLN A 35 7.94 3.94 3.67
CA GLN A 35 9.03 4.37 4.57
C GLN A 35 10.43 4.30 3.94
N SER A 36 10.57 3.49 2.90
CA SER A 36 11.82 3.35 2.16
C SER A 36 12.07 4.53 1.22
N PHE A 37 11.14 5.47 1.06
CA PHE A 37 11.21 6.60 0.13
C PHE A 37 11.13 7.95 0.89
N PRO A 38 12.10 8.28 1.75
CA PRO A 38 12.00 9.42 2.66
C PRO A 38 12.02 10.81 1.99
N GLN A 39 12.41 10.89 0.72
CA GLN A 39 12.46 12.14 -0.05
C GLN A 39 11.36 12.26 -1.12
N ALA A 40 10.59 11.18 -1.32
CA ALA A 40 9.52 11.19 -2.31
C ALA A 40 8.28 11.85 -1.71
N VAL A 41 7.51 12.54 -2.55
CA VAL A 41 6.14 12.96 -2.21
C VAL A 41 5.24 11.74 -2.32
N VAL A 42 4.60 11.36 -1.22
CA VAL A 42 3.66 10.24 -1.18
C VAL A 42 2.26 10.74 -1.51
N ILE A 43 1.60 10.06 -2.43
CA ILE A 43 0.30 10.44 -3.00
C ILE A 43 -0.69 9.31 -2.75
N SER A 44 -1.89 9.64 -2.29
CA SER A 44 -3.01 8.68 -2.24
C SER A 44 -4.35 9.40 -2.35
N THR A 45 -5.45 8.65 -2.32
CA THR A 45 -6.75 9.26 -2.06
C THR A 45 -6.91 9.63 -0.59
N ALA A 46 -7.82 10.57 -0.29
CA ALA A 46 -8.16 10.95 1.08
C ALA A 46 -8.73 9.76 1.90
N THR A 47 -9.53 8.91 1.27
CA THR A 47 -10.07 7.70 1.91
C THR A 47 -8.96 6.71 2.25
N THR A 48 -8.02 6.47 1.33
CA THR A 48 -6.88 5.59 1.56
C THR A 48 -6.01 6.11 2.71
N ASP A 49 -5.68 7.40 2.74
CA ASP A 49 -4.93 8.01 3.85
C ASP A 49 -5.62 7.80 5.21
N ALA A 50 -6.93 8.10 5.29
CA ALA A 50 -7.70 7.92 6.52
C ALA A 50 -7.65 6.48 7.05
N VAL A 51 -7.77 5.50 6.15
CA VAL A 51 -7.72 4.08 6.52
C VAL A 51 -6.31 3.65 6.93
N ILE A 52 -5.25 4.07 6.22
CA ILE A 52 -3.87 3.74 6.56
C ILE A 52 -3.51 4.33 7.93
N ARG A 53 -3.85 5.60 8.19
CA ARG A 53 -3.62 6.24 9.50
C ARG A 53 -4.30 5.47 10.63
N ARG A 54 -5.55 5.04 10.43
CA ARG A 54 -6.27 4.21 11.41
C ARG A 54 -5.61 2.85 11.61
N ARG A 55 -5.41 2.07 10.52
CA ARG A 55 -4.92 0.68 10.57
C ARG A 55 -3.49 0.61 11.09
N VAL A 56 -2.57 1.33 10.43
CA VAL A 56 -1.15 1.32 10.80
C VAL A 56 -0.94 2.01 12.15
N GLY A 57 -1.66 3.10 12.43
CA GLY A 57 -1.61 3.78 13.72
C GLY A 57 -2.05 2.85 14.88
N SER A 58 -3.08 2.04 14.68
CA SER A 58 -3.50 1.04 15.66
C SER A 58 -2.42 0.00 15.92
N VAL A 59 -1.71 -0.44 14.88
CA VAL A 59 -0.62 -1.42 15.02
C VAL A 59 0.57 -0.80 15.76
N LEU A 60 0.95 0.43 15.41
CA LEU A 60 2.03 1.15 16.09
C LEU A 60 1.75 1.42 17.57
N ALA A 61 0.49 1.69 17.92
CA ALA A 61 0.06 1.94 19.30
C ALA A 61 -0.09 0.65 20.13
N ALA A 62 -0.21 -0.51 19.47
CA ALA A 62 -0.50 -1.77 20.15
C ALA A 62 0.70 -2.35 20.91
N GLY A 63 0.41 -2.99 22.03
CA GLY A 63 1.38 -3.77 22.79
C GLY A 63 1.66 -5.14 22.16
N ALA A 64 2.78 -5.77 22.56
CA ALA A 64 3.18 -7.07 22.04
C ALA A 64 2.11 -8.17 22.28
N GLU A 65 1.43 -8.15 23.43
CA GLU A 65 0.37 -9.10 23.77
C GLU A 65 -0.87 -8.90 22.89
N GLU A 66 -1.27 -7.65 22.64
CA GLU A 66 -2.40 -7.32 21.77
C GLU A 66 -2.14 -7.76 20.33
N LEU A 67 -0.92 -7.53 19.82
CA LEU A 67 -0.52 -7.98 18.49
C LEU A 67 -0.48 -9.52 18.39
N ALA A 68 0.05 -10.20 19.41
CA ALA A 68 0.05 -11.66 19.46
C ALA A 68 -1.37 -12.23 19.47
N GLN A 69 -2.28 -11.61 20.24
CA GLN A 69 -3.68 -12.00 20.25
C GLN A 69 -4.36 -11.77 18.90
N ALA A 70 -4.11 -10.62 18.24
CA ALA A 70 -4.64 -10.33 16.92
C ALA A 70 -4.19 -11.37 15.87
N VAL A 71 -2.91 -11.78 15.89
CA VAL A 71 -2.39 -12.86 15.03
C VAL A 71 -3.12 -14.17 15.32
N ALA A 72 -3.25 -14.55 16.59
CA ALA A 72 -3.95 -15.79 16.98
C ALA A 72 -5.43 -15.77 16.56
N ASP A 73 -6.09 -14.62 16.58
CA ASP A 73 -7.47 -14.46 16.15
C ASP A 73 -7.61 -14.67 14.64
N MET A 74 -6.71 -14.10 13.86
CA MET A 74 -6.67 -14.30 12.41
C MET A 74 -6.35 -15.76 12.04
N GLU A 75 -5.47 -16.44 12.76
CA GLU A 75 -5.23 -17.87 12.59
C GLU A 75 -6.50 -18.71 12.78
N ARG A 76 -7.32 -18.37 13.79
CA ARG A 76 -8.62 -19.02 14.00
C ARG A 76 -9.59 -18.74 12.86
N GLN A 77 -9.57 -17.54 12.30
CA GLN A 77 -10.38 -17.21 11.12
C GLN A 77 -9.94 -17.99 9.87
N VAL A 78 -8.63 -18.19 9.65
CA VAL A 78 -8.11 -19.06 8.58
C VAL A 78 -8.61 -20.49 8.76
N ALA A 79 -8.50 -21.04 9.96
CA ALA A 79 -8.95 -22.40 10.27
C ALA A 79 -10.47 -22.58 10.09
N ALA A 80 -11.24 -21.55 10.42
CA ALA A 80 -12.70 -21.53 10.28
C ALA A 80 -13.20 -21.17 8.86
N ALA A 81 -12.32 -20.99 7.87
CA ALA A 81 -12.74 -20.67 6.51
C ALA A 81 -13.48 -21.84 5.84
N GLU A 82 -14.70 -21.58 5.38
CA GLU A 82 -15.61 -22.59 4.83
C GLU A 82 -15.24 -23.04 3.41
N THR A 83 -14.55 -22.19 2.65
CA THR A 83 -14.15 -22.49 1.27
C THR A 83 -12.64 -22.37 1.09
N PRO A 84 -12.05 -23.13 0.13
CA PRO A 84 -10.63 -22.99 -0.19
C PRO A 84 -10.25 -21.58 -0.67
N ALA A 85 -11.17 -20.88 -1.36
CA ALA A 85 -10.95 -19.51 -1.82
C ALA A 85 -10.83 -18.54 -0.64
N LEU A 86 -11.81 -18.56 0.28
CA LEU A 86 -11.80 -17.74 1.49
C LEU A 86 -10.60 -18.06 2.40
N ARG A 87 -10.21 -19.33 2.47
CA ARG A 87 -9.01 -19.73 3.22
C ARG A 87 -7.75 -19.07 2.65
N ARG A 88 -7.54 -19.15 1.34
CA ARG A 88 -6.38 -18.54 0.67
C ARG A 88 -6.33 -17.03 0.86
N GLU A 89 -7.47 -16.36 0.76
CA GLU A 89 -7.59 -14.93 1.00
C GLU A 89 -7.16 -14.57 2.44
N ARG A 90 -7.70 -15.27 3.44
CA ARG A 90 -7.33 -15.06 4.85
C ARG A 90 -5.87 -15.40 5.15
N GLU A 91 -5.32 -16.43 4.51
CA GLU A 91 -3.91 -16.79 4.60
C GLU A 91 -3.01 -15.66 4.08
N GLY A 92 -3.39 -15.02 2.97
CA GLY A 92 -2.73 -13.83 2.44
C GLY A 92 -2.73 -12.68 3.46
N PHE A 93 -3.91 -12.29 3.95
CA PHE A 93 -4.02 -11.23 4.95
C PHE A 93 -3.24 -11.52 6.23
N LEU A 94 -3.25 -12.78 6.71
CA LEU A 94 -2.48 -13.19 7.88
C LEU A 94 -0.97 -13.09 7.62
N ALA A 95 -0.50 -13.46 6.43
CA ALA A 95 0.90 -13.35 6.06
C ALA A 95 1.37 -11.90 6.08
N ASP A 96 0.60 -10.99 5.47
CA ASP A 96 0.92 -9.56 5.46
C ASP A 96 0.90 -8.96 6.87
N PHE A 97 -0.10 -9.33 7.68
CA PHE A 97 -0.20 -8.85 9.05
C PHE A 97 0.95 -9.36 9.92
N ARG A 98 1.37 -10.63 9.77
CA ARG A 98 2.56 -11.16 10.47
C ARG A 98 3.84 -10.44 10.04
N ALA A 99 3.98 -10.12 8.75
CA ALA A 99 5.13 -9.35 8.28
C ALA A 99 5.17 -7.95 8.91
N LEU A 100 4.01 -7.30 9.00
CA LEU A 100 3.86 -6.01 9.67
C LEU A 100 4.20 -6.08 11.17
N VAL A 101 3.65 -7.07 11.90
CA VAL A 101 3.95 -7.28 13.32
C VAL A 101 5.44 -7.58 13.53
N GLY A 102 6.05 -8.40 12.68
CA GLY A 102 7.48 -8.69 12.73
C GLY A 102 8.36 -7.45 12.50
N ALA A 103 7.86 -6.46 11.75
CA ALA A 103 8.54 -5.19 11.51
C ALA A 103 8.19 -4.09 12.52
N HIS A 104 7.27 -4.35 13.47
CA HIS A 104 6.66 -3.36 14.37
C HIS A 104 7.67 -2.40 15.02
N ALA A 105 8.75 -2.93 15.57
CA ALA A 105 9.78 -2.13 16.27
C ALA A 105 10.55 -1.14 15.36
N THR A 106 10.52 -1.36 14.04
CA THR A 106 11.24 -0.55 13.04
C THR A 106 10.30 0.14 12.04
N LEU A 107 9.00 -0.03 12.24
CA LEU A 107 7.99 0.50 11.35
C LEU A 107 7.91 2.01 11.51
N ALA A 108 8.09 2.73 10.41
CA ALA A 108 8.06 4.19 10.38
C ALA A 108 7.28 4.65 9.13
N PRO A 109 5.94 4.56 9.15
CA PRO A 109 5.14 4.78 7.94
C PRO A 109 5.35 6.19 7.38
N HIS A 110 5.53 6.27 6.06
CA HIS A 110 5.49 7.52 5.32
C HIS A 110 4.06 7.74 4.83
N TYR A 111 3.28 8.51 5.59
CA TYR A 111 1.91 8.82 5.22
C TYR A 111 1.85 9.75 4.00
N PRO A 112 0.76 9.70 3.22
CA PRO A 112 0.51 10.61 2.10
C PRO A 112 0.71 12.10 2.45
N ASP A 113 1.47 12.79 1.60
CA ASP A 113 1.67 14.24 1.62
C ASP A 113 0.62 14.96 0.76
N VAL A 114 0.22 14.32 -0.34
CA VAL A 114 -0.73 14.86 -1.31
C VAL A 114 -1.92 13.93 -1.42
N LEU A 115 -3.10 14.50 -1.22
CA LEU A 115 -4.36 13.79 -1.34
C LEU A 115 -5.09 14.21 -2.61
N PHE A 116 -5.72 13.26 -3.29
CA PHE A 116 -6.65 13.53 -4.38
C PHE A 116 -7.97 12.77 -4.16
N GLU A 117 -9.03 13.16 -4.85
CA GLU A 117 -10.32 12.46 -4.75
C GLU A 117 -10.62 11.62 -5.99
N ARG A 118 -10.62 12.25 -7.18
CA ARG A 118 -10.96 11.58 -8.44
C ARG A 118 -9.77 11.37 -9.35
N SER A 119 -8.93 12.39 -9.51
CA SER A 119 -7.73 12.29 -10.33
C SER A 119 -6.68 13.32 -9.96
N LEU A 120 -5.43 13.00 -10.28
CA LEU A 120 -4.27 13.87 -10.19
C LEU A 120 -3.41 13.64 -11.42
N THR A 121 -2.93 14.70 -12.07
CA THR A 121 -1.97 14.58 -13.17
C THR A 121 -0.60 15.03 -12.71
N LEU A 122 0.40 14.17 -12.91
CA LEU A 122 1.82 14.49 -12.73
C LEU A 122 2.42 14.83 -14.10
N GLN A 123 2.83 16.08 -14.27
CA GLN A 123 3.48 16.56 -15.49
C GLN A 123 5.01 16.50 -15.32
N GLY A 124 5.65 15.55 -15.98
CA GLY A 124 7.11 15.49 -16.13
C GLY A 124 7.58 16.20 -17.40
N PRO A 125 8.91 16.40 -17.55
CA PRO A 125 9.48 17.04 -18.74
C PRO A 125 9.34 16.22 -20.02
N ARG A 126 9.17 14.90 -19.89
CA ARG A 126 9.05 13.97 -21.03
C ARG A 126 7.77 13.15 -21.01
N ARG A 127 7.10 13.03 -19.86
CA ARG A 127 5.98 12.12 -19.66
C ARG A 127 4.93 12.74 -18.76
N ARG A 128 3.68 12.47 -19.09
CA ARG A 128 2.53 12.70 -18.23
C ARG A 128 2.15 11.39 -17.56
N VAL A 129 1.75 11.47 -16.30
CA VAL A 129 1.15 10.34 -15.58
C VAL A 129 -0.16 10.82 -15.00
N ASP A 130 -1.23 10.10 -15.29
CA ASP A 130 -2.53 10.34 -14.69
C ASP A 130 -2.80 9.31 -13.60
N VAL A 131 -3.13 9.78 -12.42
CA VAL A 131 -3.61 8.95 -11.32
C VAL A 131 -5.12 9.14 -11.23
N HIS A 132 -5.87 8.06 -11.21
CA HIS A 132 -7.33 8.09 -11.13
C HIS A 132 -7.82 7.25 -9.96
N SER A 133 -8.95 7.62 -9.38
CA SER A 133 -9.71 6.78 -8.45
C SER A 133 -11.14 6.68 -8.95
N PHE A 134 -11.68 5.46 -8.90
CA PHE A 134 -13.06 5.16 -9.28
C PHE A 134 -13.94 4.81 -8.08
N GLY A 135 -13.45 5.09 -6.86
CA GLY A 135 -14.13 4.75 -5.61
C GLY A 135 -13.77 3.36 -5.12
N ALA A 136 -14.70 2.73 -4.41
CA ALA A 136 -14.51 1.44 -3.78
C ALA A 136 -14.71 0.30 -4.78
N VAL A 137 -13.65 -0.45 -5.07
CA VAL A 137 -13.69 -1.63 -5.94
C VAL A 137 -13.06 -2.84 -5.25
N HIS A 138 -11.78 -2.75 -4.90
CA HIS A 138 -11.05 -3.74 -4.10
C HIS A 138 -11.03 -3.37 -2.62
N THR A 139 -10.92 -2.08 -2.30
CA THR A 139 -10.96 -1.55 -0.93
C THR A 139 -11.95 -0.39 -0.81
N GLU A 140 -11.92 0.36 0.30
CA GLU A 140 -12.73 1.57 0.47
C GLU A 140 -12.41 2.67 -0.57
N SER A 141 -11.21 2.62 -1.17
CA SER A 141 -10.83 3.47 -2.29
C SER A 141 -9.62 2.90 -3.03
N ASP A 142 -9.73 2.81 -4.35
CA ASP A 142 -8.67 2.24 -5.18
C ASP A 142 -8.23 3.21 -6.28
N GLY A 143 -6.92 3.48 -6.28
CA GLY A 143 -6.23 4.29 -7.27
C GLY A 143 -5.59 3.45 -8.37
N VAL A 144 -5.64 3.94 -9.60
CA VAL A 144 -4.93 3.39 -10.76
C VAL A 144 -4.00 4.44 -11.35
N VAL A 145 -2.92 3.99 -11.99
CA VAL A 145 -1.93 4.87 -12.63
C VAL A 145 -1.92 4.61 -14.13
N PHE A 146 -2.16 5.64 -14.93
CA PHE A 146 -2.24 5.58 -16.38
C PHE A 146 -1.15 6.44 -17.03
N LEU A 147 -0.44 5.86 -17.99
CA LEU A 147 0.54 6.53 -18.84
C LEU A 147 -0.12 6.68 -20.22
N PRO A 148 -0.72 7.85 -20.53
CA PRO A 148 -1.54 8.00 -21.72
C PRO A 148 -0.76 7.90 -23.03
N GLU A 149 0.47 8.39 -23.06
CA GLU A 149 1.30 8.33 -24.27
C GLU A 149 1.75 6.90 -24.61
N GLU A 150 1.98 6.07 -23.61
CA GLU A 150 2.33 4.65 -23.79
C GLU A 150 1.12 3.70 -23.83
N GLY A 151 -0.07 4.16 -23.44
CA GLY A 151 -1.26 3.32 -23.31
C GLY A 151 -1.13 2.24 -22.22
N ILE A 152 -0.37 2.51 -21.16
CA ILE A 152 -0.10 1.55 -20.07
C ILE A 152 -0.94 1.92 -18.84
N LEU A 153 -1.65 0.94 -18.28
CA LEU A 153 -2.43 1.08 -17.05
C LEU A 153 -1.89 0.14 -15.97
N PHE A 154 -1.62 0.68 -14.79
CA PHE A 154 -1.36 -0.07 -13.56
C PHE A 154 -2.64 -0.07 -12.71
N CYS A 155 -3.29 -1.23 -12.61
CA CYS A 155 -4.62 -1.37 -11.99
C CYS A 155 -4.60 -1.57 -10.47
N GLY A 156 -3.43 -1.67 -9.84
CA GLY A 156 -3.34 -2.21 -8.48
C GLY A 156 -3.97 -3.61 -8.45
N ASP A 157 -4.84 -3.84 -7.47
CA ASP A 157 -5.46 -5.15 -7.22
C ASP A 157 -6.92 -5.22 -7.72
N ILE A 158 -7.35 -4.24 -8.53
CA ILE A 158 -8.73 -4.15 -9.04
C ILE A 158 -9.07 -5.28 -10.04
N VAL A 159 -8.07 -5.85 -10.71
CA VAL A 159 -8.24 -6.92 -11.71
C VAL A 159 -7.54 -8.18 -11.20
N GLN A 160 -8.32 -9.21 -10.85
CA GLN A 160 -7.85 -10.49 -10.30
C GLN A 160 -8.38 -11.68 -11.09
#